data_AF-A0A8J2MJL3-F1
#
_entry.id   AF-A0A8J2MJL3-F1
#
_cell.length_a   1.000
_cell.length_b   1.000
_cell.length_c   1.000
_cell.angle_alpha   90.00
_cell.angle_beta   90.00
_cell.angle_gamma   90.00
#
_symmetry.space_group_name_H-M   'P 1'
#
loop_
_entity.id
_entity.type
_entity.pdbx_description
1 polymer ?
#
loop_
_entity_poly.entity_id
_entity_poly.type
_entity_poly.pdbx_seq_one_letter_code
_entity_poly.pdbx_strand_id
1 'polypeptide(L)'
;MNKFIRIVIFTMIISSAVLGRKLELTGNCSCAAIQVSGLEPILEQSLQFNVACNEEGIDKCERLCIALVSAAKDKGPELICDKLKGHVSNLHVGLFTRICDANGWKFSGLKIPDPVCCHEGKPTQCGGTPE
;
A
#
# COMPACT_ATOMS: atom_id res chain seq x y z
N MET A 1 36.77 -39.35 27.62
CA MET A 1 36.13 -38.68 26.46
C MET A 1 37.22 -38.20 25.51
N ASN A 2 37.38 -38.84 24.34
CA ASN A 2 38.52 -38.63 23.44
C ASN A 2 38.60 -37.19 22.92
N LYS A 3 39.81 -36.64 22.81
CA LYS A 3 40.07 -35.31 22.21
C LYS A 3 39.41 -35.17 20.83
N PHE A 4 39.37 -36.24 20.05
CA PHE A 4 38.67 -36.32 18.77
C PHE A 4 37.15 -36.08 18.90
N ILE A 5 36.50 -36.66 19.89
CA ILE A 5 35.04 -36.52 20.11
C ILE A 5 34.69 -35.07 20.46
N ARG A 6 35.54 -34.40 21.25
CA ARG A 6 35.35 -32.97 21.56
C ARG A 6 35.45 -32.08 20.32
N ILE A 7 36.41 -32.33 19.44
CA ILE A 7 36.59 -31.53 18.21
C ILE A 7 35.38 -31.65 17.28
N VAL A 8 34.86 -32.87 17.09
CA VAL A 8 33.71 -33.14 16.21
C VAL A 8 32.44 -32.43 16.71
N ILE A 9 32.19 -32.46 18.03
CA ILE A 9 31.03 -31.79 18.63
C ILE A 9 31.13 -30.27 18.48
N PHE A 10 32.31 -29.68 18.71
CA PHE A 10 32.51 -28.24 18.53
C PHE A 10 32.33 -27.80 17.07
N THR A 11 32.75 -28.61 16.10
CA THR A 11 32.55 -28.29 14.67
C THR A 11 31.09 -28.38 14.23
N MET A 12 30.29 -29.28 14.80
CA MET A 12 28.85 -29.38 14.50
C MET A 12 28.06 -28.19 15.05
N ILE A 13 28.38 -27.70 16.25
CA ILE A 13 27.68 -26.56 16.88
C ILE A 13 27.95 -25.24 16.15
N ILE A 14 29.15 -25.07 15.56
CA ILE A 14 29.49 -23.86 14.80
C ILE A 14 28.81 -23.84 13.42
N SER A 15 28.57 -25.02 12.84
CA SER A 15 27.97 -25.14 11.49
C SER A 15 26.48 -24.78 11.46
N SER A 16 25.75 -24.99 12.55
CA SER A 16 24.31 -24.65 12.64
C SER A 16 24.06 -23.14 12.84
N ALA A 17 25.05 -22.36 13.29
CA ALA A 17 24.90 -20.93 13.52
C ALA A 17 24.97 -20.08 12.23
N VAL A 18 25.47 -20.63 11.12
CA VAL A 18 25.73 -19.87 9.87
C VAL A 18 24.56 -19.95 8.87
N LEU A 19 23.62 -20.89 9.04
CA LEU A 19 22.60 -21.19 8.01
C LEU A 19 21.31 -20.34 8.10
N GLY A 20 21.25 -19.32 8.96
CA GLY A 20 19.99 -18.65 9.31
C GLY A 20 19.81 -17.21 8.87
N ARG A 21 20.75 -16.58 8.15
CA ARG A 21 20.55 -15.20 7.67
C ARG A 21 19.75 -15.23 6.37
N LYS A 22 18.43 -15.34 6.49
CA LYS A 22 17.50 -15.04 5.40
C LYS A 22 17.71 -13.58 5.03
N LEU A 23 18.21 -13.32 3.82
CA LEU A 23 18.27 -11.96 3.29
C LEU A 23 16.82 -11.51 3.10
N GLU A 24 16.30 -10.76 4.06
CA GLU A 24 14.96 -10.18 3.98
C GLU A 24 15.02 -9.06 2.94
N LEU A 25 14.47 -9.34 1.76
CA LEU A 25 14.34 -8.34 0.71
C LEU A 25 13.40 -7.24 1.21
N THR A 26 13.83 -5.99 1.14
CA THR A 26 13.01 -4.83 1.47
C THR A 26 12.83 -3.95 0.24
N GLY A 27 11.66 -3.33 0.11
CA GLY A 27 11.35 -2.43 -1.00
C GLY A 27 10.38 -1.33 -0.59
N ASN A 28 9.99 -0.52 -1.58
CA ASN A 28 9.08 0.60 -1.38
C ASN A 28 7.70 0.15 -0.89
N CYS A 29 6.99 1.07 -0.25
CA CYS A 29 5.57 0.97 0.04
C CYS A 29 4.84 2.09 -0.69
N SER A 30 3.79 1.75 -1.42
CA SER A 30 3.02 2.69 -2.22
C SER A 30 1.52 2.53 -1.95
N CYS A 31 0.83 3.66 -1.88
CA CYS A 31 -0.60 3.77 -1.66
C CYS A 31 -1.26 4.32 -2.92
N ALA A 32 -2.42 3.81 -3.30
CA ALA A 32 -3.18 4.32 -4.43
C ALA A 32 -4.66 4.49 -4.10
N ALA A 33 -5.25 5.55 -4.63
CA ALA A 33 -6.69 5.71 -4.73
C ALA A 33 -7.12 5.26 -6.13
N ILE A 34 -7.84 4.16 -6.22
CA ILE A 34 -8.25 3.54 -7.50
C ILE A 34 -9.77 3.49 -7.53
N GLN A 35 -10.37 3.72 -8.70
CA GLN A 35 -11.79 3.42 -8.89
C GLN A 35 -12.04 1.94 -8.58
N VAL A 36 -13.09 1.62 -7.83
CA VAL A 36 -13.36 0.24 -7.37
C VAL A 36 -13.45 -0.78 -8.52
N SER A 37 -13.87 -0.34 -9.71
CA SER A 37 -13.96 -1.16 -10.94
C SER A 37 -12.79 -0.96 -11.91
N GLY A 38 -11.83 -0.09 -11.57
CA GLY A 38 -10.69 0.26 -12.40
C GLY A 38 -9.42 -0.47 -12.00
N LEU A 39 -8.37 -0.30 -12.81
CA LEU A 39 -7.03 -0.86 -12.57
C LEU A 39 -5.97 0.23 -12.39
N GLU A 40 -6.26 1.45 -12.86
CA GLU A 40 -5.31 2.56 -12.86
C GLU A 40 -5.49 3.47 -11.64
N PRO A 41 -4.40 3.83 -10.94
CA PRO A 41 -4.44 4.82 -9.89
C PRO A 41 -4.92 6.18 -10.39
N ILE A 42 -5.91 6.74 -9.70
CA ILE A 42 -6.25 8.15 -9.81
C ILE A 42 -5.16 8.95 -9.11
N LEU A 43 -4.90 8.61 -7.84
CA LEU A 43 -3.81 9.14 -7.04
C LEU A 43 -2.88 8.00 -6.66
N GLU A 44 -1.57 8.23 -6.74
CA GLU A 44 -0.55 7.32 -6.26
C GLU A 44 0.45 8.10 -5.39
N GLN A 45 0.80 7.52 -4.25
CA GLN A 45 1.79 8.06 -3.33
C GLN A 45 2.74 6.94 -2.90
N SER A 46 4.00 7.04 -3.29
CA SER A 46 5.06 6.22 -2.70
C SER A 46 5.51 6.82 -1.37
N LEU A 47 5.56 6.01 -0.33
CA LEU A 47 6.04 6.42 0.99
C LEU A 47 7.57 6.28 1.01
N GLN A 48 8.24 7.23 1.66
CA GLN A 48 9.68 7.14 1.94
C GLN A 48 9.97 6.18 3.11
N PHE A 49 9.41 4.98 3.04
CA PHE A 49 9.50 3.94 4.04
C PHE A 49 9.57 2.57 3.38
N ASN A 50 10.65 1.82 3.66
CA ASN A 50 10.82 0.48 3.13
C ASN A 50 10.18 -0.57 4.05
N VAL A 51 9.55 -1.56 3.43
CA VAL A 51 8.94 -2.72 4.11
C VAL A 51 9.55 -4.00 3.57
N ALA A 52 9.44 -5.09 4.33
CA ALA A 52 9.82 -6.41 3.85
C ALA A 52 8.94 -6.82 2.66
N CYS A 53 9.49 -7.54 1.68
CA CYS A 53 8.75 -8.02 0.51
C CYS A 53 8.02 -9.33 0.83
N ASN A 54 7.14 -9.30 1.82
CA ASN A 54 6.38 -10.43 2.33
C ASN A 54 5.03 -9.98 2.90
N GLU A 55 4.27 -10.91 3.49
CA GLU A 55 2.95 -10.63 4.07
C GLU A 55 2.99 -9.64 5.24
N GLU A 56 4.03 -9.70 6.08
CA GLU A 56 4.20 -8.74 7.17
C GLU A 56 4.40 -7.31 6.62
N GLY A 57 5.18 -7.19 5.54
CA GLY A 57 5.42 -5.90 4.89
C GLY A 57 4.19 -5.31 4.22
N ILE A 58 3.32 -6.13 3.60
CA ILE A 58 2.07 -5.62 3.02
C ILE A 58 1.11 -5.13 4.11
N ASP A 59 1.01 -5.85 5.24
CA ASP A 59 0.17 -5.44 6.36
C ASP A 59 0.68 -4.16 7.05
N LYS A 60 2.01 -3.98 7.08
CA LYS A 60 2.62 -2.76 7.57
C LYS A 60 2.40 -1.59 6.61
N CYS A 61 2.58 -1.82 5.31
CA CYS A 61 2.33 -0.84 4.27
C CYS A 61 0.87 -0.39 4.27
N GLU A 62 -0.07 -1.34 4.40
CA GLU A 62 -1.49 -1.07 4.49
C GLU A 62 -1.84 -0.15 5.67
N ARG A 63 -1.35 -0.48 6.87
CA ARG A 63 -1.55 0.39 8.05
C ARG A 63 -1.03 1.81 7.84
N LEU A 64 0.10 1.97 7.18
CA LEU A 64 0.65 3.31 6.85
C LEU A 64 -0.24 4.04 5.83
N CYS A 65 -0.70 3.36 4.79
CA CYS A 65 -1.61 3.94 3.80
C CYS A 65 -2.96 4.34 4.41
N ILE A 66 -3.51 3.54 5.32
CA ILE A 66 -4.74 3.86 6.06
C ILE A 66 -4.53 5.11 6.91
N ALA A 67 -3.41 5.22 7.62
CA ALA A 67 -3.08 6.39 8.42
C ALA A 67 -2.96 7.65 7.56
N LEU A 68 -2.31 7.56 6.40
CA LEU A 68 -2.19 8.67 5.45
C LEU A 68 -3.55 9.14 4.95
N VAL A 69 -4.41 8.22 4.50
CA VAL A 69 -5.76 8.56 4.01
C VAL A 69 -6.61 9.13 5.14
N SER A 70 -6.51 8.59 6.34
CA SER A 70 -7.25 9.09 7.51
C SER A 70 -6.84 10.52 7.85
N ALA A 71 -5.54 10.85 7.76
CA ALA A 71 -5.04 12.21 7.94
C ALA A 71 -5.45 13.18 6.82
N ALA A 72 -5.73 12.66 5.61
CA ALA A 72 -6.12 13.43 4.45
C ALA A 72 -7.63 13.37 4.12
N LYS A 73 -8.45 12.78 5.00
CA LYS A 73 -9.86 12.45 4.73
C LYS A 73 -10.65 13.64 4.18
N ASP A 74 -10.51 14.80 4.82
CA ASP A 74 -11.28 15.99 4.48
C ASP A 74 -10.87 16.61 3.13
N LYS A 75 -9.66 16.31 2.66
CA LYS A 75 -9.11 16.80 1.38
C LYS A 75 -9.20 15.77 0.25
N GLY A 76 -9.68 14.56 0.55
CA GLY A 76 -9.76 13.45 -0.41
C GLY A 76 -10.48 13.82 -1.70
N PRO A 77 -11.73 14.31 -1.65
CA PRO A 77 -12.47 14.71 -2.84
C PRO A 77 -11.77 15.81 -3.64
N GLU A 78 -11.19 16.81 -2.99
CA GLU A 78 -10.46 17.90 -3.65
C GLU A 78 -9.26 17.36 -4.44
N LEU A 79 -8.44 16.52 -3.82
CA LEU A 79 -7.27 15.91 -4.48
C LEU A 79 -7.67 15.02 -5.65
N ILE A 80 -8.75 14.25 -5.50
CA ILE A 80 -9.26 13.35 -6.54
C ILE A 80 -9.77 14.17 -7.73
N CYS A 81 -10.62 15.16 -7.50
CA CYS A 81 -11.18 15.99 -8.56
C CYS A 81 -10.10 16.83 -9.25
N ASP A 82 -9.16 17.40 -8.49
CA ASP A 82 -8.04 18.15 -9.07
C ASP A 82 -7.21 17.26 -9.99
N LYS A 83 -7.01 15.99 -9.63
CA LYS A 83 -6.27 15.04 -10.45
C LYS A 83 -7.02 14.61 -11.70
N LEU A 84 -8.34 14.41 -11.60
CA LEU A 84 -9.18 14.01 -12.73
C LEU A 84 -9.42 15.14 -13.74
N LYS A 85 -9.36 16.41 -13.31
CA LYS A 85 -9.52 17.64 -14.11
C LYS A 85 -10.84 17.78 -14.89
N GLY A 86 -11.68 16.75 -14.94
CA GLY A 86 -12.89 16.70 -15.75
C GLY A 86 -14.18 16.59 -14.95
N HIS A 87 -15.28 16.36 -15.66
CA HIS A 87 -16.57 16.03 -15.07
C HIS A 87 -16.67 14.53 -14.81
N VAL A 88 -16.95 14.16 -13.56
CA VAL A 88 -17.11 12.76 -13.14
C VAL A 88 -18.28 12.67 -12.19
N SER A 89 -19.13 11.67 -12.37
CA SER A 89 -20.32 11.45 -11.56
C SER A 89 -20.30 10.06 -10.93
N ASN A 90 -20.70 9.97 -9.66
CA ASN A 90 -20.83 8.73 -8.90
C ASN A 90 -19.55 7.88 -8.84
N LEU A 91 -18.39 8.51 -8.63
CA LEU A 91 -17.11 7.81 -8.57
C LEU A 91 -16.91 7.14 -7.20
N HIS A 92 -16.89 5.82 -7.17
CA HIS A 92 -16.49 5.05 -6.00
C HIS A 92 -15.00 4.74 -6.03
N VAL A 93 -14.29 5.20 -5.01
CA VAL A 93 -12.83 5.07 -4.90
C VAL A 93 -12.47 4.17 -3.71
N GLY A 94 -11.56 3.23 -3.95
CA GLY A 94 -10.97 2.36 -2.95
C GLY A 94 -9.51 2.70 -2.67
N LEU A 95 -9.03 2.35 -1.48
CA LEU A 95 -7.62 2.41 -1.12
C LEU A 95 -6.94 1.09 -1.47
N PHE A 96 -5.81 1.19 -2.16
CA PHE A 96 -4.98 0.07 -2.57
C PHE A 96 -3.54 0.27 -2.12
N THR A 97 -2.83 -0.84 -1.96
CA THR A 97 -1.45 -0.89 -1.48
C THR A 97 -0.60 -1.72 -2.43
N ARG A 98 0.67 -1.34 -2.56
CA ARG A 98 1.68 -2.08 -3.33
C ARG A 98 3.00 -2.00 -2.59
N ILE A 99 3.73 -3.10 -2.57
CA ILE A 99 5.08 -3.17 -2.00
C ILE A 99 6.06 -3.71 -3.02
N CYS A 100 7.33 -3.31 -2.90
CA CYS A 100 8.45 -3.86 -3.65
C CYS A 100 8.23 -3.91 -5.17
N ASP A 101 7.60 -2.86 -5.70
CA ASP A 101 7.25 -2.74 -7.13
C ASP A 101 6.49 -3.96 -7.70
N ALA A 102 5.69 -4.63 -6.88
CA ALA A 102 4.88 -5.75 -7.32
C ALA A 102 3.95 -5.36 -8.49
N ASN A 103 3.71 -6.29 -9.40
CA ASN A 103 2.92 -6.03 -10.62
C ASN A 103 1.44 -5.69 -10.36
N GLY A 104 0.93 -5.80 -9.13
CA GLY A 104 -0.48 -5.62 -8.81
C GLY A 104 -0.73 -4.81 -7.54
N TRP A 105 -1.87 -4.11 -7.55
CA TRP A 105 -2.43 -3.40 -6.41
C TRP A 105 -3.27 -4.33 -5.55
N LYS A 106 -3.03 -4.35 -4.23
CA LYS A 106 -3.86 -5.08 -3.27
C LYS A 106 -4.91 -4.13 -2.68
N PHE A 107 -6.18 -4.50 -2.75
CA PHE A 107 -7.25 -3.74 -2.11
C PHE A 107 -7.13 -3.83 -0.59
N SER A 108 -7.15 -2.68 0.10
CA SER A 108 -7.01 -2.59 1.56
C SER A 108 -8.30 -2.86 2.33
N GLY A 109 -9.42 -3.10 1.65
CA GLY A 109 -10.74 -3.19 2.29
C GLY A 109 -11.41 -1.83 2.51
N LEU A 110 -10.68 -0.71 2.42
CA LEU A 110 -11.24 0.63 2.61
C LEU A 110 -11.72 1.29 1.32
N LYS A 111 -12.90 1.89 1.39
CA LYS A 111 -13.50 2.73 0.33
C LYS A 111 -13.91 4.08 0.91
N ILE A 112 -13.91 5.10 0.07
CA ILE A 112 -14.59 6.35 0.41
C ILE A 112 -16.09 6.02 0.50
N PRO A 113 -16.75 6.32 1.65
CA PRO A 113 -18.13 5.91 1.87
C PRO A 113 -19.10 6.60 0.90
N ASP A 114 -18.89 7.89 0.66
CA ASP A 114 -19.69 8.67 -0.26
C ASP A 114 -19.06 8.68 -1.67
N PRO A 115 -19.86 8.61 -2.74
CA PRO A 115 -19.35 8.77 -4.08
C PRO A 115 -18.74 10.17 -4.27
N VAL A 116 -17.66 10.24 -5.05
CA VAL A 116 -17.04 11.49 -5.46
C VAL A 116 -17.68 11.96 -6.76
N CYS A 117 -18.11 13.23 -6.79
CA CYS A 117 -18.52 13.90 -8.01
C CYS A 117 -17.65 15.13 -8.25
N CYS A 118 -17.25 15.31 -9.50
CA CYS A 118 -16.38 16.39 -9.93
C CYS A 118 -17.05 17.18 -11.06
N HIS A 119 -16.96 18.50 -11.01
CA HIS A 119 -17.31 19.40 -12.11
C HIS A 119 -16.15 20.37 -12.31
N GLU A 120 -15.62 20.41 -13.54
CA GLU A 120 -14.42 21.21 -13.87
C GLU A 120 -13.25 20.99 -12.90
N GLY A 121 -13.02 19.73 -12.51
CA GLY A 121 -11.94 19.36 -11.59
C GLY A 121 -12.16 19.79 -10.13
N LYS A 122 -13.36 20.24 -9.75
CA LYS A 122 -13.72 20.59 -8.36
C LYS A 122 -14.78 19.65 -7.81
N PRO A 123 -14.76 19.33 -6.49
CA PRO A 123 -15.81 18.53 -5.87
C PRO A 123 -17.19 19.20 -5.97
N THR A 124 -18.22 18.40 -6.23
CA THR A 124 -19.63 18.82 -6.22
C THR A 124 -20.49 17.73 -5.57
N GLN A 125 -21.76 18.05 -5.29
CA GLN A 125 -22.71 17.06 -4.77
C GLN A 125 -23.10 16.06 -5.86
N CYS A 126 -23.08 14.77 -5.50
CA CYS A 126 -23.64 13.73 -6.36
C CYS A 126 -25.17 13.78 -6.30
N GLY A 127 -25.82 13.99 -7.44
CA GLY A 127 -27.28 13.97 -7.56
C GLY A 127 -27.96 15.35 -7.58
N GLY A 128 -27.23 16.44 -7.72
CA GLY A 128 -27.81 17.72 -8.15
C GLY A 128 -27.94 17.76 -9.67
N THR A 129 -29.12 18.10 -10.20
CA THR A 129 -29.24 18.52 -11.59
C THR A 129 -28.27 19.67 -11.87
N PRO A 130 -27.54 19.68 -12.99
CA PRO A 130 -26.85 20.90 -13.42
C PRO A 130 -27.94 21.95 -13.67
N GLU A 131 -27.93 23.04 -12.91
CA GLU A 131 -28.63 24.27 -13.28
C GLU A 131 -27.88 24.98 -14.41
#